data_AF-A0A5D0MYE0-F1
#
_entry.id   AF-A0A5D0MYE0-F1
#
_cell.length_a   1.000
_cell.length_b   1.000
_cell.length_c   1.000
_cell.angle_alpha   90.00
_cell.angle_beta   90.00
_cell.angle_gamma   90.00
#
_symmetry.space_group_name_H-M   'P 1'
#
loop_
_entity.id
_entity.type
_entity.pdbx_description
1 polymer ?
#
loop_
_entity_poly.entity_id
_entity_poly.type
_entity_poly.pdbx_seq_one_letter_code
_entity_poly.pdbx_strand_id
1 'polypeptide(L)'
;MRFGGGRSARLRRRLAVGTALAALVAVGLAVGVPLLRDRSQHRLERRADREVTATAQRTRAVLLAEPSAREADLRRAAGTVDGVEVLAVAAAPAEVRLVFRVRVAKTAASVFGWQRADVDGCFAQVVRRGDSPAPLERLPCPS
;
A
#
# COMPACT_ATOMS: atom_id res chain seq x y z
N MET A 1 65.51 25.30 25.60
CA MET A 1 64.16 25.91 25.57
C MET A 1 63.21 25.02 24.78
N ARG A 2 62.20 24.39 25.42
CA ARG A 2 61.13 23.65 24.73
C ARG A 2 59.80 23.97 25.43
N PHE A 3 59.17 25.08 25.05
CA PHE A 3 57.82 25.44 25.47
C PHE A 3 57.02 25.82 24.22
N GLY A 4 55.90 25.14 23.96
CA GLY A 4 54.91 25.61 22.98
C GLY A 4 54.08 24.54 22.26
N GLY A 5 54.64 23.37 21.93
CA GLY A 5 53.98 22.43 20.99
C GLY A 5 52.78 21.64 21.53
N GLY A 6 52.66 21.48 22.86
CA GLY A 6 51.68 20.55 23.46
C GLY A 6 50.25 21.07 23.57
N ARG A 7 50.02 22.39 23.51
CA ARG A 7 48.67 22.98 23.57
C ARG A 7 48.02 23.05 22.19
N SER A 8 48.79 23.39 21.15
CA SER A 8 48.31 23.42 19.75
C SER A 8 48.00 22.01 19.21
N ALA A 9 48.84 21.01 19.53
CA ALA A 9 48.59 19.62 19.15
C ALA A 9 47.31 19.04 19.79
N ARG A 10 47.05 19.37 21.08
CA ARG A 10 45.82 18.96 21.77
C ARG A 10 44.57 19.64 21.22
N LEU A 11 44.64 20.93 20.87
CA LEU A 11 43.53 21.67 20.27
C LEU A 11 43.19 21.15 18.87
N ARG A 12 44.21 20.91 18.03
CA ARG A 12 44.05 20.31 16.70
C ARG A 12 43.43 18.91 16.80
N ARG A 13 43.87 18.09 17.76
CA ARG A 13 43.32 16.75 17.97
C ARG A 13 41.85 16.79 18.43
N ARG A 14 41.48 17.73 19.31
CA ARG A 14 40.08 17.93 19.73
C ARG A 14 39.19 18.41 18.56
N LEU A 15 39.69 19.32 17.74
CA LEU A 15 38.98 19.77 16.54
C LEU A 15 38.77 18.63 15.55
N ALA A 16 39.82 17.84 15.27
CA ALA A 16 39.72 16.68 14.38
C ALA A 16 38.74 15.61 14.88
N VAL A 17 38.70 15.37 16.20
CA VAL A 17 37.73 14.45 16.80
C VAL A 17 36.31 15.01 16.72
N GLY A 18 36.13 16.31 16.99
CA GLY A 18 34.84 16.98 16.90
C GLY A 18 34.28 16.98 15.47
N THR A 19 35.11 17.27 14.47
CA THR A 19 34.70 17.22 13.05
C THR A 19 34.40 15.80 12.60
N ALA A 20 35.19 14.81 13.02
CA ALA A 20 34.91 13.40 12.73
C ALA A 20 33.57 12.94 13.33
N LEU A 21 33.28 13.30 14.58
CA LEU A 21 31.99 13.01 15.22
C LEU A 21 30.83 13.69 14.49
N ALA A 22 30.96 14.98 14.15
CA ALA A 22 29.94 15.70 13.41
C ALA A 22 29.69 15.08 12.03
N ALA A 23 30.74 14.67 11.33
CA ALA A 23 30.62 13.98 10.05
C ALA A 23 29.90 12.62 10.20
N LEU A 24 30.24 11.83 11.21
CA LEU A 24 29.57 10.54 11.48
C LEU A 24 28.09 10.72 11.82
N VAL A 25 27.74 11.72 12.62
CA VAL A 25 26.35 12.06 12.93
C VAL A 25 25.61 12.50 11.67
N ALA A 26 26.22 13.36 10.86
CA ALA A 26 25.61 13.83 9.60
C ALA A 26 25.36 12.68 8.62
N VAL A 27 26.32 11.76 8.45
CA VAL A 27 26.15 10.56 7.62
C VAL A 27 25.08 9.64 8.20
N GLY A 28 25.09 9.43 9.52
CA GLY A 28 24.09 8.63 10.22
C GLY A 28 22.67 9.17 10.03
N LEU A 29 22.48 10.49 10.10
CA LEU A 29 21.20 11.14 9.83
C LEU A 29 20.81 11.06 8.34
N ALA A 30 21.77 11.30 7.44
CA ALA A 30 21.53 11.26 6.00
C ALA A 30 21.06 9.89 5.51
N VAL A 31 21.47 8.79 6.17
CA VAL A 31 21.05 7.43 5.82
C VAL A 31 19.91 6.93 6.71
N GLY A 32 19.93 7.24 8.01
CA GLY A 32 18.96 6.72 8.97
C GLY A 32 17.55 7.30 8.79
N VAL A 33 17.44 8.60 8.51
CA VAL A 33 16.15 9.27 8.31
C VAL A 33 15.39 8.74 7.09
N PRO A 34 15.97 8.63 5.88
CA PRO A 34 15.24 8.11 4.72
C PRO A 34 14.80 6.65 4.91
N LEU A 35 15.61 5.81 5.55
CA LEU A 35 15.22 4.42 5.86
C LEU A 35 14.02 4.33 6.81
N LEU A 36 13.95 5.22 7.81
CA LEU A 36 12.80 5.27 8.72
C LEU A 36 11.54 5.78 8.02
N ARG A 37 11.69 6.79 7.14
CA ARG A 37 10.61 7.28 6.28
C ARG A 37 10.09 6.16 5.39
N ASP A 38 10.99 5.44 4.73
CA ASP A 38 10.64 4.32 3.84
C ASP A 38 9.88 3.21 4.57
N ARG A 39 10.35 2.79 5.75
CA ARG A 39 9.61 1.81 6.57
C ARG A 39 8.23 2.30 6.99
N SER A 40 8.06 3.59 7.29
CA SER A 40 6.74 4.13 7.63
C SER A 40 5.80 4.13 6.43
N GLN A 41 6.30 4.51 5.26
CA GLN A 41 5.58 4.48 3.99
C GLN A 41 5.16 3.04 3.62
N HIS A 42 6.07 2.07 3.70
CA HIS A 42 5.76 0.66 3.47
C HIS A 42 4.75 0.06 4.46
N ARG A 43 4.61 0.62 5.67
CA ARG A 43 3.53 0.21 6.58
C ARG A 43 2.19 0.78 6.14
N LEU A 44 2.17 2.00 5.61
CA LEU A 44 0.95 2.61 5.06
C LEU A 44 0.48 1.87 3.82
N GLU A 45 1.39 1.53 2.90
CA GLU A 45 1.10 0.73 1.70
C GLU A 45 0.55 -0.65 2.05
N ARG A 46 1.17 -1.36 3.00
CA ARG A 46 0.63 -2.65 3.48
C ARG A 46 -0.75 -2.53 4.13
N ARG A 47 -1.05 -1.39 4.78
CA ARG A 47 -2.39 -1.12 5.32
C ARG A 47 -3.39 -0.80 4.21
N ALA A 48 -2.97 -0.19 3.11
CA ALA A 48 -3.81 0.05 1.94
C ALA A 48 -4.07 -1.27 1.19
N ASP A 49 -3.06 -2.11 0.96
CA ASP A 49 -3.21 -3.43 0.30
C ASP A 49 -4.11 -4.40 1.11
N ARG A 50 -4.03 -4.38 2.44
CA ARG A 50 -4.98 -5.11 3.28
C ARG A 50 -6.42 -4.60 3.12
N GLU A 51 -6.59 -3.29 2.99
CA GLU A 51 -7.90 -2.68 2.74
C GLU A 51 -8.44 -3.09 1.37
N VAL A 52 -7.59 -3.12 0.34
CA VAL A 52 -7.94 -3.60 -0.99
C VAL A 52 -8.50 -5.02 -0.92
N THR A 53 -7.79 -5.92 -0.22
CA THR A 53 -8.25 -7.30 -0.03
C THR A 53 -9.55 -7.37 0.78
N ALA A 54 -9.67 -6.56 1.84
CA ALA A 54 -10.88 -6.53 2.68
C ALA A 54 -12.10 -6.02 1.91
N THR A 55 -11.94 -4.96 1.13
CA THR A 55 -12.98 -4.42 0.24
C THR A 55 -13.33 -5.43 -0.83
N ALA A 56 -12.36 -6.12 -1.45
CA ALA A 56 -12.65 -7.16 -2.43
C ALA A 56 -13.47 -8.32 -1.86
N GLN A 57 -13.18 -8.76 -0.62
CA GLN A 57 -13.98 -9.77 0.08
C GLN A 57 -15.38 -9.25 0.45
N ARG A 58 -15.50 -7.96 0.80
CA ARG A 58 -16.80 -7.32 1.04
C ARG A 58 -17.63 -7.28 -0.24
N THR A 59 -17.03 -6.89 -1.37
CA THR A 59 -17.67 -6.93 -2.70
C THR A 59 -18.13 -8.34 -3.04
N ARG A 60 -17.28 -9.35 -2.80
CA ARG A 60 -17.66 -10.76 -2.95
C ARG A 60 -18.88 -11.11 -2.11
N ALA A 61 -18.91 -10.74 -0.84
CA ALA A 61 -20.05 -11.01 0.03
C ALA A 61 -21.34 -10.38 -0.50
N VAL A 62 -21.27 -9.13 -1.00
CA VAL A 62 -22.41 -8.45 -1.63
C VAL A 62 -22.87 -9.14 -2.91
N LEU A 63 -21.94 -9.53 -3.79
CA LEU A 63 -22.25 -10.24 -5.05
C LEU A 63 -22.86 -11.63 -4.82
N LEU A 64 -22.51 -12.28 -3.71
CA LEU A 64 -22.98 -13.62 -3.38
C LEU A 64 -24.22 -13.64 -2.48
N ALA A 65 -24.61 -12.50 -1.89
CA ALA A 65 -25.79 -12.40 -1.03
C ALA A 65 -27.09 -12.65 -1.81
N GLU A 66 -27.15 -12.16 -3.05
CA GLU A 66 -28.27 -12.39 -3.96
C GLU A 66 -27.70 -12.89 -5.31
N PRO A 67 -27.51 -14.22 -5.46
CA PRO A 67 -26.84 -14.81 -6.61
C PRO A 67 -27.74 -14.74 -7.86
N SER A 68 -27.90 -13.55 -8.39
CA SER A 68 -28.53 -13.30 -9.67
C SER A 68 -27.47 -13.48 -10.76
N ALA A 69 -27.66 -14.45 -11.68
CA ALA A 69 -26.82 -14.54 -12.88
C ALA A 69 -27.26 -13.51 -13.94
N ARG A 70 -27.58 -12.29 -13.51
CA ARG A 70 -27.93 -11.16 -14.37
C ARG A 70 -26.83 -10.12 -14.24
N GLU A 71 -26.22 -9.79 -15.37
CA GLU A 71 -25.13 -8.83 -15.44
C GLU A 71 -25.47 -7.46 -14.82
N ALA A 72 -26.65 -6.93 -15.11
CA ALA A 72 -27.06 -5.61 -14.63
C ALA A 72 -27.18 -5.55 -13.11
N ASP A 73 -27.69 -6.61 -12.49
CA ASP A 73 -27.89 -6.69 -11.04
C ASP A 73 -26.54 -6.84 -10.32
N LEU A 74 -25.63 -7.65 -10.85
CA LEU A 74 -24.28 -7.80 -10.32
C LEU A 74 -23.43 -6.52 -10.47
N ARG A 75 -23.56 -5.82 -11.61
CA ARG A 75 -22.87 -4.52 -11.80
C ARG A 75 -23.40 -3.49 -10.81
N ARG A 76 -24.73 -3.45 -10.58
CA ARG A 76 -25.35 -2.58 -9.58
C ARG A 76 -24.88 -2.92 -8.16
N ALA A 77 -24.85 -4.21 -7.82
CA ALA A 77 -24.41 -4.69 -6.52
C ALA A 77 -22.92 -4.41 -6.25
N ALA A 78 -22.04 -4.55 -7.25
CA ALA A 78 -20.64 -4.14 -7.10
C ALA A 78 -20.50 -2.62 -6.91
N GLY A 79 -21.33 -1.84 -7.61
CA GLY A 79 -21.31 -0.37 -7.53
C GLY A 79 -21.80 0.22 -6.21
N THR A 80 -22.39 -0.57 -5.30
CA THR A 80 -22.75 -0.10 -3.95
C THR A 80 -21.56 -0.15 -2.99
N VAL A 81 -20.43 -0.75 -3.39
CA VAL A 81 -19.23 -0.85 -2.57
C VAL A 81 -18.26 0.26 -2.96
N ASP A 82 -17.95 1.12 -1.99
CA ASP A 82 -17.04 2.25 -2.19
C ASP A 82 -15.65 1.79 -2.65
N GLY A 83 -15.09 2.52 -3.62
CA GLY A 83 -13.77 2.24 -4.18
C GLY A 83 -13.73 1.07 -5.15
N VAL A 84 -14.88 0.50 -5.54
CA VAL A 84 -14.98 -0.57 -6.54
C VAL A 84 -15.37 0.00 -7.90
N GLU A 85 -14.65 -0.43 -8.93
CA GLU A 85 -14.89 -0.11 -10.33
C GLU A 85 -15.05 -1.41 -11.11
N VAL A 86 -16.20 -1.60 -11.79
CA VAL A 86 -16.43 -2.78 -12.61
C VAL A 86 -15.73 -2.59 -13.96
N LEU A 87 -14.76 -3.44 -14.26
CA LEU A 87 -13.98 -3.39 -15.50
C LEU A 87 -14.64 -4.18 -16.63
N ALA A 88 -15.13 -5.39 -16.32
CA ALA A 88 -15.76 -6.25 -17.31
C ALA A 88 -16.81 -7.14 -16.66
N VAL A 89 -17.84 -7.49 -17.42
CA VAL A 89 -18.82 -8.51 -17.04
C VAL A 89 -19.02 -9.43 -18.24
N ALA A 90 -18.91 -10.73 -18.01
CA ALA A 90 -19.13 -11.75 -19.02
C ALA A 90 -20.20 -12.72 -18.52
N ALA A 91 -21.33 -12.76 -19.22
CA ALA A 91 -22.42 -13.66 -18.90
C ALA A 91 -22.32 -14.95 -19.75
N ALA A 92 -22.45 -16.08 -19.07
CA ALA A 92 -22.66 -17.40 -19.65
C ALA A 92 -24.02 -17.95 -19.16
N PRO A 93 -24.60 -18.99 -19.79
CA PRO A 93 -25.95 -19.47 -19.48
C PRO A 93 -26.22 -19.77 -17.99
N ALA A 94 -25.21 -20.22 -17.24
CA ALA A 94 -25.33 -20.61 -15.84
C ALA A 94 -24.49 -19.76 -14.86
N GLU A 95 -23.64 -18.87 -15.38
CA GLU A 95 -22.70 -18.11 -14.55
C GLU A 95 -22.40 -16.73 -15.14
N VAL A 96 -22.06 -15.78 -14.27
CA VAL A 96 -21.57 -14.47 -14.66
C VAL A 96 -20.20 -14.26 -14.03
N ARG A 97 -19.20 -13.96 -14.86
CA ARG A 97 -17.88 -13.54 -14.40
C ARG A 97 -17.82 -12.03 -14.36
N LEU A 98 -17.65 -11.48 -13.17
CA LEU A 98 -17.46 -10.05 -12.93
C LEU A 98 -15.97 -9.79 -12.66
N VAL A 99 -15.35 -8.89 -13.43
CA VAL A 99 -14.00 -8.38 -13.18
C VAL A 99 -14.12 -6.95 -12.66
N PHE A 100 -13.49 -6.69 -11.53
CA PHE A 100 -13.54 -5.38 -10.88
C PHE A 100 -12.18 -4.98 -10.32
N ARG A 101 -11.95 -3.67 -10.28
CA ARG A 101 -10.79 -3.04 -9.66
C ARG A 101 -11.24 -2.42 -8.34
N VAL A 102 -10.45 -2.62 -7.30
CA VAL A 102 -10.58 -1.92 -6.02
C VAL A 102 -9.48 -0.88 -5.96
N ARG A 103 -9.82 0.36 -5.59
CA ARG A 103 -8.87 1.46 -5.39
C ARG A 103 -8.97 1.96 -3.96
N VAL A 104 -7.82 2.03 -3.28
CA VAL A 104 -7.73 2.54 -1.92
C VAL A 104 -6.67 3.63 -1.88
N ALA A 105 -7.08 4.82 -1.47
CA ALA A 105 -6.20 5.91 -1.10
C ALA A 105 -6.17 6.05 0.42
N LYS A 106 -4.99 5.96 1.04
CA LYS A 106 -4.79 6.23 2.46
C LYS A 106 -3.81 7.38 2.65
N THR A 107 -4.16 8.29 3.54
CA THR A 107 -3.28 9.36 3.99
C THR A 107 -2.99 9.20 5.48
N ALA A 108 -1.79 9.57 5.91
CA ALA A 108 -1.42 9.55 7.31
C ALA A 108 -0.43 10.68 7.62
N ALA A 109 -0.59 11.28 8.80
CA ALA A 109 0.43 12.16 9.35
C ALA A 109 1.57 11.32 9.93
N SER A 110 2.81 11.74 9.68
CA SER A 110 4.03 11.11 10.19
C SER A 110 4.98 12.19 10.71
N VAL A 111 5.95 11.80 11.54
CA VAL A 111 7.05 12.67 11.96
C VAL A 111 7.89 13.20 10.79
N PHE A 112 7.75 12.58 9.62
CA PHE A 112 8.39 12.99 8.36
C PHE A 112 7.45 13.83 7.46
N GLY A 113 6.31 14.29 7.97
CA GLY A 113 5.28 15.00 7.20
C GLY A 113 4.14 14.10 6.73
N TRP A 114 3.34 14.59 5.78
CA TRP A 114 2.23 13.83 5.22
C TRP A 114 2.72 12.68 4.34
N GLN A 115 2.09 11.52 4.51
CA GLN A 115 2.32 10.32 3.73
C GLN A 115 1.02 9.90 3.06
N ARG A 116 1.16 9.32 1.86
CA ARG A 116 0.05 8.85 1.03
C ARG A 116 0.39 7.50 0.43
N ALA A 117 -0.57 6.59 0.42
CA ALA A 117 -0.49 5.33 -0.29
C ALA A 117 -1.74 5.21 -1.17
N ASP A 118 -1.54 5.10 -2.47
CA ASP A 118 -2.58 4.75 -3.43
C ASP A 118 -2.28 3.34 -3.92
N VAL A 119 -3.18 2.40 -3.61
CA VAL A 119 -3.03 0.99 -3.98
C VAL A 119 -4.29 0.53 -4.67
N ASP A 120 -4.12 -0.20 -5.74
CA ASP A 120 -5.19 -0.87 -6.45
C ASP A 120 -4.98 -2.38 -6.53
N GLY A 121 -6.10 -3.09 -6.74
CA GLY A 121 -6.10 -4.53 -6.94
C GLY A 121 -7.26 -4.95 -7.81
N CYS A 122 -7.00 -5.83 -8.76
CA CYS A 122 -8.00 -6.32 -9.69
C CYS A 122 -8.37 -7.75 -9.34
N PHE A 123 -9.67 -8.05 -9.42
CA PHE A 123 -10.23 -9.31 -8.98
C PHE A 123 -11.28 -9.79 -9.97
N ALA A 124 -11.41 -11.11 -10.09
CA ALA A 124 -12.53 -11.75 -10.77
C ALA A 124 -13.34 -12.58 -9.78
N GLN A 125 -14.66 -12.38 -9.79
CA GLN A 125 -15.62 -13.19 -9.08
C GLN A 125 -16.58 -13.83 -10.09
N VAL A 126 -16.71 -15.15 -10.02
CA VAL A 126 -17.74 -15.88 -10.77
C VAL A 126 -18.95 -16.09 -9.85
N VAL A 127 -20.12 -15.68 -10.30
CA VAL A 127 -21.40 -15.87 -9.63
C VAL A 127 -22.22 -16.87 -10.43
N ARG A 128 -22.57 -18.00 -9.81
CA ARG A 128 -23.32 -19.10 -10.43
C ARG A 128 -24.72 -19.16 -9.86
N ARG A 129 -25.70 -19.60 -10.64
CA ARG A 129 -27.00 -20.05 -10.11
C ARG A 129 -26.82 -21.44 -9.50
N GLY A 130 -26.27 -21.53 -8.29
CA GLY A 130 -26.05 -22.81 -7.60
C GLY A 130 -25.31 -22.64 -6.28
N ASP A 131 -25.24 -23.72 -5.49
CA ASP A 131 -24.87 -23.64 -4.06
C ASP A 131 -23.35 -23.54 -3.78
N SER A 132 -22.50 -23.60 -4.81
CA SER A 132 -21.05 -23.50 -4.65
C SER A 132 -20.52 -22.15 -5.15
N PRO A 133 -20.10 -21.25 -4.24
CA PRO A 133 -19.48 -20.01 -4.64
C PRO A 133 -18.07 -20.26 -5.20
N ALA A 134 -17.78 -19.69 -6.36
CA ALA A 134 -16.43 -19.73 -6.91
C ALA A 134 -15.47 -18.93 -6.01
N PRO A 135 -14.18 -19.32 -5.95
CA PRO A 135 -13.17 -18.53 -5.26
C PRO A 135 -12.98 -17.17 -5.94
N LEU A 136 -12.62 -16.18 -5.14
CA LEU A 136 -12.20 -14.87 -5.65
C LEU A 136 -10.79 -14.98 -6.22
N GLU A 137 -10.63 -14.67 -7.50
CA GLU A 137 -9.36 -14.72 -8.21
C GLU A 137 -8.72 -13.33 -8.22
N ARG A 138 -7.43 -13.21 -7.89
CA ARG A 138 -6.68 -11.96 -8.05
C ARG A 138 -6.06 -11.92 -9.44
N LEU A 139 -6.21 -10.79 -10.14
CA LEU A 139 -5.74 -10.56 -11.50
C LEU A 139 -4.75 -9.40 -11.55
N PRO A 140 -3.86 -9.35 -12.55
CA PRO A 140 -3.10 -8.14 -12.85
C PRO A 140 -4.06 -7.01 -13.27
N CYS A 141 -3.80 -5.80 -12.79
CA CYS A 141 -4.57 -4.64 -13.21
C CYS A 141 -4.10 -4.15 -14.59
N PRO A 142 -5.02 -3.67 -15.45
CA PRO A 142 -4.64 -3.00 -16.69
C PRO A 142 -3.89 -1.70 -16.36
N SER A 143 -2.78 -1.48 -17.08
CA SER A 143 -1.93 -0.28 -17.02
C SER A 143 -2.64 0.95 -17.57
#